data_AF-A0A0D8Y708-F1
#
_entry.id   AF-A0A0D8Y708-F1
#
_cell.length_a   1.000
_cell.length_b   1.000
_cell.length_c   1.000
_cell.angle_alpha   90.00
_cell.angle_beta   90.00
_cell.angle_gamma   90.00
#
_symmetry.space_group_name_H-M   'P 1'
#
loop_
_entity.id
_entity.type
_entity.pdbx_description
1 polymer ?
#
loop_
_entity_poly.entity_id
_entity_poly.type
_entity_poly.pdbx_seq_one_letter_code
_entity_poly.pdbx_strand_id
1 'polypeptide(L)'
;MTFLKTANTLQMSAKLYDIWATPQASITEARLLLTLGANPESLYKFDYGHKTLMDRVNNGSVCSKCFLKFSDYLEYAGTIYEEMCEQAPISIVRNRRCSSGLLTLCMDGGGMRGLVSVVCLLFTSRRILGDETLVNYFDWLIGTSTGSMLALSAANGRTLSECFFLYWNMKREIFLDGSTMSRLLGDQVAIQTRNIEKVLSECFPTESFQKCDRLLTVPALDISMAPAKLHIFRLINTSLRCDEH
;
A
#
# COMPACT_ATOMS: atom_id res chain seq x y z
N MET A 1 -2.55 -11.59 -8.11
CA MET A 1 -3.24 -10.31 -7.82
C MET A 1 -4.75 -10.41 -7.95
N THR A 2 -5.30 -10.94 -9.05
CA THR A 2 -6.76 -11.15 -9.18
C THR A 2 -7.35 -11.95 -8.01
N PHE A 3 -6.70 -13.06 -7.63
CA PHE A 3 -7.08 -13.85 -6.46
C PHE A 3 -7.13 -13.00 -5.17
N LEU A 4 -6.09 -12.22 -4.89
CA LEU A 4 -5.97 -11.43 -3.66
C LEU A 4 -7.05 -10.34 -3.54
N LYS A 5 -7.60 -9.84 -4.66
CA LYS A 5 -8.65 -8.82 -4.65
C LYS A 5 -10.01 -9.35 -4.21
N THR A 6 -10.26 -10.64 -4.38
CA THR A 6 -11.58 -11.26 -4.11
C THR A 6 -11.53 -12.32 -3.01
N ALA A 7 -10.33 -12.76 -2.63
CA ALA A 7 -10.15 -13.78 -1.61
C ALA A 7 -10.45 -13.25 -0.21
N ASN A 8 -11.18 -14.03 0.57
CA ASN A 8 -11.31 -13.80 2.01
C ASN A 8 -10.07 -14.30 2.78
N THR A 9 -9.99 -13.98 4.06
CA THR A 9 -8.88 -14.36 4.94
C THR A 9 -8.60 -15.86 4.97
N LEU A 10 -9.64 -16.71 4.98
CA LEU A 10 -9.47 -18.16 5.00
C LEU A 10 -8.86 -18.66 3.69
N GLN A 11 -9.34 -18.16 2.55
CA GLN A 11 -8.79 -18.48 1.23
C GLN A 11 -7.33 -18.02 1.11
N MET A 12 -7.00 -16.83 1.62
CA MET A 12 -5.63 -16.33 1.64
C MET A 12 -4.73 -17.18 2.55
N SER A 13 -5.23 -17.64 3.69
CA SER A 13 -4.50 -18.53 4.62
C SER A 13 -4.23 -19.91 4.00
N ALA A 14 -5.22 -20.48 3.30
CA ALA A 14 -5.04 -21.70 2.53
C ALA A 14 -4.02 -21.49 1.40
N LYS A 15 -4.11 -20.36 0.68
CA LYS A 15 -3.15 -20.04 -0.37
C LYS A 15 -1.73 -19.88 0.17
N LEU A 16 -1.57 -19.32 1.37
CA LEU A 16 -0.28 -19.20 2.05
C LEU A 16 0.36 -20.57 2.28
N TYR A 17 -0.44 -21.53 2.75
CA TYR A 17 0.01 -22.91 2.90
C TYR A 17 0.48 -23.51 1.57
N ASP A 18 -0.33 -23.37 0.50
CA ASP A 18 -0.02 -23.92 -0.82
C ASP A 18 1.26 -23.32 -1.43
N ILE A 19 1.45 -22.00 -1.32
CA ILE A 19 2.65 -21.35 -1.87
C ILE A 19 3.89 -21.71 -1.07
N TRP A 20 3.77 -22.03 0.22
CA TRP A 20 4.90 -22.42 1.04
C TRP A 20 5.50 -23.73 0.54
N ALA A 21 4.62 -24.68 0.17
CA ALA A 21 4.97 -25.95 -0.45
C ALA A 21 5.57 -25.82 -1.85
N THR A 22 5.24 -24.75 -2.58
CA THR A 22 5.59 -24.60 -3.99
C THR A 22 7.06 -24.18 -4.14
N PRO A 23 7.95 -24.98 -4.78
CA PRO A 23 9.37 -24.68 -4.86
C PRO A 23 9.70 -23.36 -5.56
N GLN A 24 8.91 -22.99 -6.58
CA GLN A 24 9.08 -21.78 -7.38
C GLN A 24 8.48 -20.52 -6.75
N ALA A 25 7.69 -20.67 -5.67
CA ALA A 25 7.04 -19.52 -5.05
C ALA A 25 8.06 -18.64 -4.35
N SER A 26 7.90 -17.33 -4.54
CA SER A 26 8.78 -16.33 -3.95
C SER A 26 8.35 -15.96 -2.53
N ILE A 27 9.31 -15.56 -1.69
CA ILE A 27 9.00 -15.02 -0.35
C ILE A 27 8.09 -13.78 -0.40
N THR A 28 8.12 -13.05 -1.52
CA THR A 28 7.27 -11.88 -1.75
C THR A 28 5.79 -12.26 -1.72
N GLU A 29 5.41 -13.41 -2.28
CA GLU A 29 4.01 -13.85 -2.28
C GLU A 29 3.50 -14.17 -0.87
N ALA A 30 4.34 -14.82 -0.05
CA ALA A 30 4.01 -15.09 1.36
C ALA A 30 3.86 -13.80 2.17
N ARG A 31 4.76 -12.82 1.95
CA ARG A 31 4.67 -11.50 2.57
C ARG A 31 3.42 -10.74 2.14
N LEU A 32 3.03 -10.83 0.87
CA LEU A 32 1.82 -10.22 0.34
C LEU A 32 0.56 -10.81 0.99
N LEU A 33 0.48 -12.14 1.08
CA LEU A 33 -0.62 -12.83 1.73
C LEU A 33 -0.72 -12.43 3.21
N LEU A 34 0.40 -12.45 3.94
CA LEU A 34 0.43 -12.02 5.34
C LEU A 34 -0.03 -10.57 5.49
N THR A 35 0.51 -9.65 4.68
CA THR A 35 0.17 -8.22 4.71
C THR A 35 -1.33 -7.99 4.53
N LEU A 36 -1.97 -8.78 3.67
CA LEU A 36 -3.41 -8.67 3.39
C LEU A 36 -4.27 -9.39 4.44
N GLY A 37 -3.67 -10.15 5.35
CA GLY A 37 -4.34 -10.76 6.50
C GLY A 37 -4.41 -12.28 6.47
N ALA A 38 -3.60 -12.98 5.67
CA ALA A 38 -3.50 -14.43 5.75
C ALA A 38 -2.93 -14.87 7.10
N ASN A 39 -3.58 -15.85 7.74
CA ASN A 39 -3.13 -16.44 9.00
C ASN A 39 -1.99 -17.45 8.73
N PRO A 40 -0.79 -17.26 9.31
CA PRO A 40 0.35 -18.16 9.13
C PRO A 40 0.33 -19.39 10.06
N GLU A 41 -0.66 -19.57 10.93
CA GLU A 41 -0.73 -20.65 11.94
C GLU A 41 -0.44 -22.05 11.34
N SER A 42 -0.94 -22.30 10.13
CA SER A 42 -0.74 -23.58 9.42
C SER A 42 0.74 -23.91 9.16
N LEU A 43 1.60 -22.88 9.06
CA LEU A 43 3.05 -23.06 8.87
C LEU A 43 3.75 -23.57 10.14
N TYR A 44 3.15 -23.39 11.32
CA TYR A 44 3.76 -23.81 12.58
C TYR A 44 3.28 -25.19 13.04
N LYS A 45 2.19 -25.71 12.46
CA LYS A 45 1.63 -27.02 12.82
C LYS A 45 2.61 -28.14 12.46
N PHE A 46 2.94 -28.97 13.45
CA PHE A 46 3.85 -30.12 13.30
C PHE A 46 5.21 -29.76 12.67
N ASP A 47 5.67 -28.53 12.87
CA ASP A 47 6.92 -28.00 12.29
C ASP A 47 6.94 -28.00 10.75
N TYR A 48 5.75 -27.92 10.12
CA TYR A 48 5.58 -28.00 8.67
C TYR A 48 6.39 -26.96 7.90
N GLY A 49 6.34 -25.70 8.33
CA GLY A 49 6.97 -24.57 7.66
C GLY A 49 8.49 -24.70 7.62
N HIS A 50 9.09 -25.10 8.75
CA HIS A 50 10.53 -25.31 8.85
C HIS A 50 11.00 -26.51 8.04
N LYS A 51 10.32 -27.66 8.16
CA LYS A 51 10.61 -28.87 7.37
C LYS A 51 10.56 -28.60 5.87
N THR A 52 9.51 -27.94 5.41
CA THR A 52 9.33 -27.58 3.99
C THR A 52 10.42 -26.63 3.53
N LEU A 53 10.83 -25.66 4.36
CA LEU A 53 11.94 -24.76 4.04
C LEU A 53 13.26 -25.53 3.91
N MET A 54 13.54 -26.47 4.81
CA MET A 54 14.76 -27.30 4.74
C MET A 54 14.76 -28.20 3.52
N ASP A 55 13.63 -28.82 3.17
CA ASP A 55 13.50 -29.60 1.94
C ASP A 55 13.79 -28.75 0.69
N ARG A 56 13.31 -27.51 0.69
CA ARG A 56 13.57 -26.53 -0.39
C ARG A 56 15.03 -26.08 -0.47
N VAL A 57 15.73 -25.99 0.65
CA VAL A 57 17.18 -25.73 0.67
C VAL A 57 17.93 -26.95 0.13
N ASN A 58 17.59 -28.15 0.61
CA ASN A 58 18.24 -29.41 0.24
C ASN A 58 18.07 -29.74 -1.25
N ASN A 59 16.92 -29.46 -1.83
CA ASN A 59 16.65 -29.66 -3.26
C ASN A 59 17.14 -28.50 -4.15
N GLY A 60 17.74 -27.46 -3.57
CA GLY A 60 18.31 -26.32 -4.29
C GLY A 60 17.30 -25.27 -4.79
N SER A 61 16.00 -25.39 -4.47
CA SER A 61 15.00 -24.39 -4.83
C SER A 61 15.11 -23.08 -4.05
N VAL A 62 15.75 -23.11 -2.86
CA VAL A 62 16.06 -21.92 -2.05
C VAL A 62 17.56 -21.79 -1.86
N CYS A 63 18.15 -20.71 -2.36
CA CYS A 63 19.56 -20.41 -2.15
C CYS A 63 19.82 -19.81 -0.75
N SER A 64 21.08 -19.77 -0.32
CA SER A 64 21.49 -19.24 1.00
C SER A 64 21.00 -17.82 1.30
N LYS A 65 20.97 -16.94 0.29
CA LYS A 65 20.45 -15.56 0.44
C LYS A 65 18.93 -15.53 0.63
N CYS A 66 18.21 -16.44 -0.02
CA CYS A 66 16.76 -16.54 0.12
C CYS A 66 16.38 -17.22 1.44
N PHE A 67 17.16 -18.20 1.88
CA PHE A 67 16.95 -18.91 3.15
C PHE A 67 16.74 -17.94 4.32
N LEU A 68 17.60 -16.93 4.47
CA LEU A 68 17.46 -15.90 5.52
C LEU A 68 16.08 -15.24 5.47
N LYS A 69 15.60 -14.85 4.28
CA LYS A 69 14.31 -14.17 4.13
C LYS A 69 13.10 -15.04 4.48
N PHE A 70 13.18 -16.34 4.19
CA PHE A 70 12.15 -17.31 4.55
C PHE A 70 12.21 -17.65 6.04
N SER A 71 13.41 -17.74 6.61
CA SER A 71 13.62 -17.92 8.05
C SER A 71 13.06 -16.74 8.84
N ASP A 72 13.39 -15.50 8.47
CA ASP A 72 12.84 -14.29 9.09
C ASP A 72 11.31 -14.28 9.01
N TYR A 73 10.75 -14.75 7.90
CA TYR A 73 9.29 -14.84 7.77
C TYR A 73 8.69 -15.82 8.77
N LEU A 74 9.26 -17.02 8.91
CA LEU A 74 8.78 -17.98 9.92
C LEU A 74 8.94 -17.43 11.34
N GLU A 75 10.05 -16.73 11.62
CA GLU A 75 10.32 -16.14 12.93
C GLU A 75 9.28 -15.08 13.31
N TYR A 76 8.92 -14.19 12.38
CA TYR A 76 8.11 -13.01 12.70
C TYR A 76 6.65 -13.06 12.23
N ALA A 77 6.26 -13.96 11.32
CA ALA A 77 4.91 -13.93 10.72
C ALA A 77 3.79 -14.10 11.76
N GLY A 78 3.96 -15.00 12.74
CA GLY A 78 3.02 -15.18 13.84
C GLY A 78 2.81 -13.89 14.64
N THR A 79 3.88 -13.28 15.15
CA THR A 79 3.82 -12.02 15.90
C THR A 79 3.20 -10.88 15.09
N ILE A 80 3.58 -10.75 13.81
CA ILE A 80 3.02 -9.73 12.91
C ILE A 80 1.52 -9.94 12.73
N TYR A 81 1.09 -11.19 12.52
CA TYR A 81 -0.32 -11.52 12.36
C TYR A 81 -1.12 -11.23 13.63
N GLU A 82 -0.61 -11.66 14.79
CA GLU A 82 -1.26 -11.43 16.08
C GLU A 82 -1.48 -9.93 16.35
N GLU A 83 -0.43 -9.12 16.19
CA GLU A 83 -0.51 -7.66 16.35
C GLU A 83 -1.47 -7.03 15.34
N MET A 84 -1.51 -7.51 14.10
CA MET A 84 -2.34 -6.92 13.06
C MET A 84 -3.82 -7.32 13.17
N CYS A 85 -4.11 -8.56 13.56
CA CYS A 85 -5.42 -9.18 13.35
C CYS A 85 -6.09 -9.75 14.60
N GLU A 86 -5.33 -10.16 15.62
CA GLU A 86 -5.89 -10.86 16.78
C GLU A 86 -5.97 -9.97 18.03
N GLN A 87 -5.14 -8.93 18.14
CA GLN A 87 -5.21 -8.02 19.27
C GLN A 87 -6.49 -7.17 19.25
N ALA A 88 -7.05 -6.98 20.45
CA ALA A 88 -8.17 -6.08 20.64
C ALA A 88 -7.78 -4.67 20.18
N PRO A 89 -8.59 -4.05 19.30
CA PRO A 89 -8.35 -2.68 18.87
C PRO A 89 -8.27 -1.74 20.05
N ILE A 90 -7.42 -0.71 19.93
CA ILE A 90 -7.34 0.32 20.94
C ILE A 90 -8.70 1.04 20.98
N SER A 91 -9.28 1.17 22.16
CA SER A 91 -10.55 1.89 22.35
C SER A 91 -10.33 3.38 22.12
N ILE A 92 -10.40 3.80 20.86
CA ILE A 92 -10.45 5.20 20.47
C ILE A 92 -11.91 5.62 20.45
N VAL A 93 -12.20 6.79 21.05
CA VAL A 93 -13.53 7.41 20.94
C VAL A 93 -13.79 7.76 19.48
N ARG A 94 -14.56 6.89 18.82
CA ARG A 94 -14.99 7.07 17.43
C ARG A 94 -15.84 8.34 17.34
N ASN A 95 -15.76 9.06 16.23
CA ASN A 95 -16.51 10.30 15.95
C ASN A 95 -16.13 11.55 16.78
N ARG A 96 -15.04 11.52 17.56
CA ARG A 96 -14.55 12.73 18.20
C ARG A 96 -13.76 13.57 17.19
N ARG A 97 -14.44 14.48 16.50
CA ARG A 97 -13.76 15.54 15.75
C ARG A 97 -13.13 16.51 16.74
N CYS A 98 -11.93 17.00 16.43
CA CYS A 98 -11.28 18.01 17.26
C CYS A 98 -12.21 19.23 17.34
N SER A 99 -12.51 19.73 18.54
CA SER A 99 -13.37 20.90 18.72
C SER A 99 -12.75 22.19 18.17
N SER A 100 -11.43 22.17 17.93
CA SER A 100 -10.67 23.26 17.34
C SER A 100 -9.46 22.70 16.59
N GLY A 101 -9.21 23.15 15.36
CA GLY A 101 -8.07 22.73 14.54
C GLY A 101 -8.36 21.56 13.60
N LEU A 102 -7.45 21.32 12.66
CA LEU A 102 -7.53 20.25 11.67
C LEU A 102 -6.50 19.17 11.98
N LEU A 103 -6.89 17.90 11.86
CA LEU A 103 -5.97 16.78 11.92
C LEU A 103 -5.46 16.45 10.51
N THR A 104 -4.15 16.54 10.29
CA THR A 104 -3.55 16.37 8.97
C THR A 104 -2.77 15.07 8.85
N LEU A 105 -2.93 14.36 7.73
CA LEU A 105 -2.10 13.21 7.33
C LEU A 105 -1.26 13.59 6.12
N CYS A 106 0.06 13.62 6.31
CA CYS A 106 1.04 13.85 5.25
C CYS A 106 1.61 12.53 4.74
N MET A 107 1.58 12.34 3.42
CA MET A 107 2.06 11.15 2.74
C MET A 107 3.16 11.52 1.76
N ASP A 108 4.37 11.05 2.06
CA ASP A 108 5.55 11.36 1.28
C ASP A 108 5.56 10.67 -0.08
N GLY A 109 6.31 11.27 -1.00
CA GLY A 109 6.70 10.62 -2.25
C GLY A 109 7.80 9.60 -2.00
N GLY A 110 7.86 8.55 -2.83
CA GLY A 110 8.86 7.50 -2.63
C GLY A 110 9.15 6.62 -3.83
N GLY A 111 8.61 6.93 -5.01
CA GLY A 111 8.67 6.04 -6.17
C GLY A 111 8.17 4.65 -5.76
N MET A 112 8.94 3.59 -6.08
CA MET A 112 8.63 2.19 -5.74
C MET A 112 8.54 1.87 -4.23
N ARG A 113 9.05 2.76 -3.35
CA ARG A 113 9.03 2.55 -1.90
C ARG A 113 7.72 2.95 -1.25
N GLY A 114 6.82 3.63 -1.97
CA GLY A 114 5.54 4.06 -1.38
C GLY A 114 4.60 2.91 -0.99
N LEU A 115 4.86 1.67 -1.45
CA LEU A 115 4.19 0.49 -0.91
C LEU A 115 4.38 0.38 0.60
N VAL A 116 5.55 0.77 1.12
CA VAL A 116 5.84 0.75 2.56
C VAL A 116 4.87 1.67 3.29
N SER A 117 4.62 2.88 2.79
CA SER A 117 3.67 3.82 3.39
C SER A 117 2.26 3.26 3.44
N VAL A 118 1.81 2.58 2.37
CA VAL A 118 0.49 1.92 2.34
C VAL A 118 0.43 0.79 3.36
N VAL A 119 1.47 -0.05 3.44
CA VAL A 119 1.53 -1.17 4.39
C VAL A 119 1.58 -0.68 5.84
N CYS A 120 2.36 0.35 6.14
CA CYS A 120 2.41 0.96 7.47
C CYS A 120 1.04 1.51 7.86
N LEU A 121 0.34 2.20 6.95
CA LEU A 121 -0.98 2.75 7.20
C LEU A 121 -2.02 1.64 7.40
N LEU A 122 -1.97 0.57 6.59
CA LEU A 122 -2.81 -0.62 6.72
C LEU A 122 -2.61 -1.29 8.08
N PHE A 123 -1.36 -1.56 8.45
CA PHE A 123 -1.01 -2.17 9.73
C PHE A 123 -1.47 -1.30 10.91
N THR A 124 -1.17 0.00 10.85
CA THR A 124 -1.55 0.96 11.90
C THR A 124 -3.07 1.02 12.04
N SER A 125 -3.81 1.07 10.93
CA SER A 125 -5.27 1.10 10.96
C SER A 125 -5.85 -0.15 11.61
N ARG A 126 -5.40 -1.34 11.19
CA ARG A 126 -5.89 -2.60 11.74
C ARG A 126 -5.54 -2.77 13.21
N ARG A 127 -4.29 -2.43 13.59
CA ARG A 127 -3.83 -2.50 14.98
C ARG A 127 -4.61 -1.57 15.92
N ILE A 128 -4.89 -0.36 15.46
CA ILE A 128 -5.52 0.68 16.28
C ILE A 128 -7.04 0.53 16.30
N LEU A 129 -7.66 0.31 15.15
CA LEU A 129 -9.12 0.39 14.98
C LEU A 129 -9.79 -0.96 14.71
N GLY A 130 -9.02 -1.99 14.35
CA GLY A 130 -9.54 -3.29 13.91
C GLY A 130 -10.06 -3.29 12.48
N ASP A 131 -9.93 -2.18 11.76
CA ASP A 131 -10.42 -1.99 10.40
C ASP A 131 -9.51 -1.05 9.60
N GLU A 132 -9.91 -0.68 8.38
CA GLU A 132 -9.12 0.17 7.46
C GLU A 132 -9.56 1.65 7.48
N THR A 133 -10.29 2.08 8.51
CA THR A 133 -10.92 3.41 8.56
C THR A 133 -10.05 4.50 9.16
N LEU A 134 -8.80 4.22 9.54
CA LEU A 134 -7.93 5.21 10.20
C LEU A 134 -7.79 6.50 9.40
N VAL A 135 -7.74 6.39 8.07
CA VAL A 135 -7.65 7.57 7.21
C VAL A 135 -8.86 8.48 7.40
N ASN A 136 -10.05 7.96 7.69
CA ASN A 136 -11.28 8.74 7.86
C ASN A 136 -11.25 9.70 9.05
N TYR A 137 -10.29 9.58 9.96
CA TYR A 137 -10.14 10.45 11.13
C TYR A 137 -9.39 11.76 10.84
N PHE A 138 -8.63 11.84 9.75
CA PHE A 138 -7.92 13.07 9.40
C PHE A 138 -8.84 14.01 8.61
N ASP A 139 -8.78 15.30 8.84
CA ASP A 139 -9.57 16.28 8.09
C ASP A 139 -8.88 16.66 6.78
N TRP A 140 -7.55 16.60 6.76
CA TRP A 140 -6.72 17.03 5.64
C TRP A 140 -5.72 15.96 5.21
N LEU A 141 -5.79 15.59 3.94
CA LEU A 141 -4.82 14.73 3.29
C LEU A 141 -3.84 15.55 2.46
N ILE A 142 -2.56 15.33 2.69
CA ILE A 142 -1.48 15.94 1.92
C ILE A 142 -0.66 14.80 1.34
N GLY A 143 -0.41 14.82 0.04
CA GLY A 143 0.33 13.75 -0.61
C GLY A 143 1.24 14.27 -1.70
N THR A 144 2.49 13.82 -1.75
CA THR A 144 3.45 14.15 -2.82
C THR A 144 3.76 12.91 -3.67
N SER A 145 3.72 13.02 -5.00
CA SER A 145 4.01 11.91 -5.93
C SER A 145 3.17 10.65 -5.61
N THR A 146 3.79 9.53 -5.23
CA THR A 146 3.08 8.34 -4.74
C THR A 146 2.13 8.62 -3.59
N GLY A 147 2.51 9.52 -2.67
CA GLY A 147 1.64 9.96 -1.60
C GLY A 147 0.40 10.70 -2.11
N SER A 148 0.50 11.41 -3.25
CA SER A 148 -0.66 12.06 -3.89
C SER A 148 -1.67 11.03 -4.39
N MET A 149 -1.20 9.92 -4.97
CA MET A 149 -2.06 8.81 -5.38
C MET A 149 -2.79 8.21 -4.17
N LEU A 150 -2.09 8.01 -3.05
CA LEU A 150 -2.69 7.47 -1.83
C LEU A 150 -3.70 8.45 -1.23
N ALA A 151 -3.32 9.73 -1.14
CA ALA A 151 -4.17 10.82 -0.68
C ALA A 151 -5.47 10.89 -1.48
N LEU A 152 -5.37 10.97 -2.81
CA LEU A 152 -6.53 11.08 -3.69
C LEU A 152 -7.39 9.81 -3.67
N SER A 153 -6.78 8.62 -3.58
CA SER A 153 -7.52 7.36 -3.50
C SER A 153 -8.34 7.27 -2.22
N ALA A 154 -7.72 7.55 -1.08
CA ALA A 154 -8.39 7.53 0.21
C ALA A 154 -9.45 8.64 0.33
N ALA A 155 -9.17 9.83 -0.22
CA ALA A 155 -10.13 10.93 -0.27
C ALA A 155 -11.39 10.59 -1.09
N ASN A 156 -11.27 9.70 -2.09
CA ASN A 156 -12.38 9.15 -2.87
C ASN A 156 -13.05 7.92 -2.23
N GLY A 157 -12.80 7.66 -0.94
CA GLY A 157 -13.47 6.60 -0.19
C GLY A 157 -12.91 5.19 -0.43
N ARG A 158 -11.76 5.05 -1.09
CA ARG A 158 -11.11 3.73 -1.22
C ARG A 158 -10.54 3.27 0.11
N THR A 159 -10.69 1.99 0.38
CA THR A 159 -10.05 1.28 1.49
C THR A 159 -8.52 1.25 1.32
N LEU A 160 -7.80 0.97 2.41
CA LEU A 160 -6.33 0.86 2.37
C LEU A 160 -5.88 -0.33 1.53
N SER A 161 -6.62 -1.43 1.55
CA SER A 161 -6.43 -2.59 0.68
C SER A 161 -6.63 -2.26 -0.80
N GLU A 162 -7.66 -1.47 -1.15
CA GLU A 162 -7.84 -0.99 -2.52
C GLU A 162 -6.69 -0.07 -2.95
N CYS A 163 -6.22 0.81 -2.06
CA CYS A 163 -5.07 1.66 -2.31
C CYS A 163 -3.78 0.84 -2.50
N PHE A 164 -3.62 -0.24 -1.74
CA PHE A 164 -2.53 -1.20 -1.89
C PHE A 164 -2.55 -1.85 -3.28
N PHE A 165 -3.70 -2.37 -3.71
CA PHE A 165 -3.83 -3.00 -5.03
C PHE A 165 -3.67 -2.00 -6.17
N LEU A 166 -4.15 -0.77 -5.99
CA LEU A 166 -3.97 0.30 -6.95
C LEU A 166 -2.49 0.57 -7.17
N TYR A 167 -1.77 0.80 -6.07
CA TYR A 167 -0.35 1.04 -6.10
C TYR A 167 0.43 -0.15 -6.68
N TRP A 168 0.03 -1.38 -6.35
CA TRP A 168 0.66 -2.57 -6.91
C TRP A 168 0.52 -2.68 -8.43
N ASN A 169 -0.68 -2.38 -8.97
CA ASN A 169 -0.90 -2.38 -10.42
C ASN A 169 -0.12 -1.25 -11.09
N MET A 170 -0.18 -0.03 -10.51
CA MET A 170 0.63 1.11 -10.92
C MET A 170 2.11 0.76 -10.98
N LYS A 171 2.64 0.12 -9.95
CA LYS A 171 4.03 -0.28 -9.89
C LYS A 171 4.41 -1.15 -11.08
N ARG A 172 3.59 -2.16 -11.40
CA ARG A 172 3.85 -3.10 -12.50
C ARG A 172 3.81 -2.43 -13.87
N GLU A 173 2.94 -1.44 -14.07
CA GLU A 173 2.73 -0.79 -15.37
C GLU A 173 3.69 0.39 -15.60
N ILE A 174 4.00 1.14 -14.55
CA ILE A 174 4.92 2.28 -14.60
C ILE A 174 6.37 1.81 -14.54
N PHE A 175 6.68 0.82 -13.69
CA PHE A 175 8.01 0.24 -13.58
C PHE A 175 8.03 -1.10 -14.32
N LEU A 176 8.10 -1.03 -15.65
CA LEU A 176 8.44 -2.19 -16.48
C LEU A 176 9.77 -2.78 -15.96
N ASP A 177 9.87 -4.12 -15.91
CA ASP A 177 11.09 -4.87 -15.56
C ASP A 177 12.17 -4.68 -16.66
N GLY A 178 12.65 -3.45 -16.84
CA GLY A 178 13.74 -3.09 -17.73
C GLY A 178 15.06 -3.08 -16.95
N SER A 179 16.06 -3.79 -17.48
CA SER A 179 17.44 -3.70 -17.01
C SER A 179 17.92 -2.24 -17.07
N THR A 180 18.88 -1.88 -16.21
CA THR A 180 19.54 -0.56 -16.18
C THR A 180 20.07 -0.13 -17.56
N MET A 181 20.35 -1.10 -18.46
CA MET A 181 20.79 -0.84 -19.83
C MET A 181 19.67 -0.43 -20.80
N SER A 182 18.47 -0.99 -20.66
CA SER A 182 17.30 -0.55 -21.46
C SER A 182 16.84 0.87 -21.09
N ARG A 183 17.12 1.31 -19.86
CA ARG A 183 16.85 2.68 -19.39
C ARG A 183 17.70 3.76 -20.07
N LEU A 184 18.83 3.39 -20.66
CA LEU A 184 19.81 4.34 -21.20
C LEU A 184 19.75 4.49 -22.74
N LEU A 185 19.08 3.57 -23.44
CA LEU A 185 19.13 3.43 -24.91
C LEU A 185 17.78 3.48 -25.62
N GLY A 186 16.66 3.71 -24.90
CA GLY A 186 15.32 3.78 -25.48
C GLY A 186 14.53 5.01 -25.02
N ASP A 187 13.46 5.34 -25.74
CA ASP A 187 12.50 6.41 -25.43
C ASP A 187 11.59 6.03 -24.24
N GLN A 188 12.23 5.64 -23.13
CA GLN A 188 11.58 5.16 -21.91
C GLN A 188 10.74 6.24 -21.25
N VAL A 189 11.09 7.52 -21.43
CA VAL A 189 10.32 8.65 -20.89
C VAL A 189 8.95 8.68 -21.53
N ALA A 190 8.86 8.58 -22.87
CA ALA A 190 7.56 8.55 -23.55
C ALA A 190 6.72 7.32 -23.18
N ILE A 191 7.34 6.14 -23.02
CA ILE A 191 6.66 4.90 -22.61
C ILE A 191 6.16 4.99 -21.17
N GLN A 192 6.98 5.49 -20.24
CA GLN A 192 6.59 5.69 -18.85
C GLN A 192 5.49 6.72 -18.72
N THR A 193 5.56 7.85 -19.44
CA THR A 193 4.50 8.86 -19.44
C THR A 193 3.18 8.29 -19.94
N ARG A 194 3.19 7.53 -21.04
CA ARG A 194 1.96 6.88 -21.58
C ARG A 194 1.36 5.88 -20.59
N ASN A 195 2.20 5.07 -19.94
CA ASN A 195 1.74 4.11 -18.94
C ASN A 195 1.20 4.82 -17.70
N ILE A 196 1.84 5.92 -17.27
CA ILE A 196 1.36 6.75 -16.17
C ILE A 196 0.01 7.37 -16.50
N GLU A 197 -0.18 8.00 -17.67
CA GLU A 197 -1.45 8.61 -18.07
C GLU A 197 -2.58 7.59 -18.16
N LYS A 198 -2.31 6.43 -18.76
CA LYS A 198 -3.28 5.33 -18.83
C LYS A 198 -3.68 4.89 -17.43
N VAL A 199 -2.71 4.58 -16.57
CA VAL A 199 -3.01 4.08 -15.23
C VAL A 199 -3.71 5.16 -14.41
N LEU A 200 -3.26 6.42 -14.44
CA LEU A 200 -3.90 7.52 -13.73
C LEU A 200 -5.33 7.74 -14.21
N SER A 201 -5.61 7.66 -15.51
CA SER A 201 -6.98 7.82 -16.04
C SER A 201 -7.91 6.68 -15.65
N GLU A 202 -7.41 5.43 -15.58
CA GLU A 202 -8.15 4.28 -15.03
C GLU A 202 -8.35 4.39 -13.51
N CYS A 203 -7.35 4.90 -12.79
CA CYS A 203 -7.37 5.01 -11.35
C CYS A 203 -8.23 6.19 -10.85
N PHE A 204 -8.22 7.30 -11.58
CA PHE A 204 -8.82 8.58 -11.23
C PHE A 204 -9.55 9.15 -12.45
N PRO A 205 -10.77 8.66 -12.75
CA PRO A 205 -11.58 9.26 -13.82
C PRO A 205 -11.77 10.76 -13.54
N THR A 206 -11.86 11.55 -14.61
CA THR A 206 -11.71 13.02 -14.67
C THR A 206 -12.57 13.82 -13.69
N GLU A 207 -13.59 13.21 -13.09
CA GLU A 207 -14.50 13.83 -12.12
C GLU A 207 -14.05 13.73 -10.64
N SER A 208 -12.93 13.06 -10.37
CA SER A 208 -12.54 12.65 -9.01
C SER A 208 -12.01 13.76 -8.10
N PHE A 209 -11.55 14.90 -8.64
CA PHE A 209 -10.96 15.95 -7.80
C PHE A 209 -11.99 16.93 -7.21
N GLN A 210 -13.12 17.18 -7.90
CA GLN A 210 -14.13 18.17 -7.46
C GLN A 210 -15.22 17.58 -6.56
N LYS A 211 -15.40 16.25 -6.57
CA LYS A 211 -16.43 15.54 -5.80
C LYS A 211 -15.97 15.09 -4.41
N CYS A 212 -14.73 15.38 -4.02
CA CYS A 212 -14.21 14.95 -2.74
C CYS A 212 -14.59 15.95 -1.63
N ASP A 213 -15.27 15.47 -0.60
CA ASP A 213 -15.75 16.33 0.51
C ASP A 213 -14.65 16.72 1.51
N ARG A 214 -13.42 16.26 1.27
CA ARG A 214 -12.30 16.29 2.22
C ARG A 214 -11.17 17.19 1.74
N LEU A 215 -10.50 17.86 2.68
CA LEU A 215 -9.37 18.72 2.35
C LEU A 215 -8.24 17.87 1.74
N LEU A 216 -7.77 18.29 0.57
CA LEU A 216 -6.73 17.58 -0.18
C LEU A 216 -5.71 18.57 -0.72
N THR A 217 -4.43 18.28 -0.51
CA THR A 217 -3.30 19.03 -1.07
C THR A 217 -2.38 18.11 -1.86
N VAL A 218 -2.14 18.47 -3.12
CA VAL A 218 -1.21 17.79 -4.02
C VAL A 218 -0.23 18.82 -4.59
N PRO A 219 1.05 18.82 -4.15
CA PRO A 219 2.07 19.68 -4.72
C PRO A 219 2.61 19.12 -6.04
N ALA A 220 2.88 20.02 -6.98
CA ALA A 220 3.50 19.75 -8.28
C ALA A 220 4.51 20.86 -8.61
N LEU A 221 5.47 20.57 -9.48
CA LEU A 221 6.44 21.56 -9.94
C LEU A 221 6.03 22.05 -11.34
N ASP A 222 5.84 23.35 -11.50
CA ASP A 222 5.65 23.99 -12.80
C ASP A 222 7.02 24.36 -13.40
N ILE A 223 7.43 23.57 -14.38
CA ILE A 223 8.69 23.73 -15.11
C ILE A 223 8.58 24.65 -16.33
N SER A 224 7.38 25.14 -16.66
CA SER A 224 7.19 26.11 -17.74
C SER A 224 7.64 27.53 -17.35
N MET A 225 7.86 27.76 -16.05
CA MET A 225 8.30 29.02 -15.48
C MET A 225 9.82 29.04 -15.23
N ALA A 226 10.45 30.20 -15.37
CA ALA A 226 11.83 30.45 -14.97
C ALA A 226 11.90 31.58 -13.92
N PRO A 227 12.29 31.29 -12.65
CA PRO A 227 12.59 29.97 -12.10
C PRO A 227 11.33 29.10 -11.99
N ALA A 228 11.52 27.77 -11.96
CA ALA A 228 10.44 26.82 -11.76
C ALA A 228 9.68 27.13 -10.46
N LYS A 229 8.36 27.02 -10.47
CA LYS A 229 7.51 27.38 -9.32
C LYS A 229 6.78 26.17 -8.78
N LEU A 230 6.65 26.12 -7.45
CA LEU A 230 5.77 25.16 -6.79
C LEU A 230 4.32 25.53 -7.11
N HIS A 231 3.61 24.61 -7.76
CA HIS A 231 2.17 24.66 -7.94
C HIS A 231 1.51 23.76 -6.90
N ILE A 232 0.45 24.24 -6.24
CA ILE A 232 -0.25 23.46 -5.22
C ILE A 232 -1.71 23.31 -5.63
N PHE A 233 -2.09 22.11 -6.02
CA PHE A 233 -3.49 21.76 -6.22
C PHE A 233 -4.14 21.58 -4.84
N ARG A 234 -5.16 22.37 -4.54
CA ARG A 234 -5.90 22.33 -3.27
C ARG A 234 -7.38 22.13 -3.54
N LEU A 235 -7.98 21.19 -2.83
CA LEU A 235 -9.41 21.10 -2.68
C LEU A 235 -9.78 21.58 -1.28
N ILE A 236 -10.50 22.69 -1.24
CA ILE A 236 -10.98 23.30 0.01
C ILE A 236 -12.49 23.25 -0.05
N ASN A 237 -13.11 22.52 0.88
CA ASN A 237 -14.56 22.54 1.02
C ASN A 237 -14.97 23.94 1.52
N THR A 238 -15.82 24.63 0.75
CA THR A 238 -16.28 26.00 1.04
C THR A 238 -17.09 26.09 2.33
N SER A 239 -17.59 24.96 2.85
CA SER A 239 -18.28 24.88 4.16
C SER A 239 -17.36 24.95 5.38
N LEU A 240 -16.04 24.84 5.20
CA LEU A 240 -15.03 25.00 6.26
C LEU A 240 -14.43 26.42 6.32
N ARG A 241 -15.00 27.39 5.60
CA ARG A 241 -14.78 28.80 5.93
C ARG A 241 -15.38 29.01 7.32
N CYS A 242 -14.54 28.94 8.35
CA CYS A 242 -14.84 29.61 9.60
C CYS A 242 -15.18 31.05 9.23
N ASP A 243 -16.35 31.51 9.67
CA ASP A 243 -16.78 32.89 9.54
C ASP A 243 -15.63 33.80 9.98
N GLU A 244 -15.02 34.49 9.00
CA GLU A 244 -14.12 35.59 9.27
C GLU A 244 -15.01 36.75 9.76
N HIS A 245 -15.06 36.94 11.08
CA HIS A 245 -15.48 38.17 11.74
C HIS A 245 -14.32 39.15 11.86
#